data_AF-A0A258R2A4-F1
#
_entry.id   AF-A0A258R2A4-F1
#
_cell.length_a   1.000
_cell.length_b   1.000
_cell.length_c   1.000
_cell.angle_alpha   90.00
_cell.angle_beta   90.00
_cell.angle_gamma   90.00
#
_symmetry.space_group_name_H-M   'P 1'
#
loop_
_entity.id
_entity.type
_entity.pdbx_description
1 polymer ?
#
loop_
_entity_poly.entity_id
_entity_poly.type
_entity_poly.pdbx_seq_one_letter_code
_entity_poly.pdbx_strand_id
1 'polypeptide(L)'
;MSADLPDETPGFDLGAPSAPTAATPYRVLARKYRPQNFTDLIGQEAMVRTLSNAFASGRIAQAYILTGVRGVGKTTTARILARALNYEPMEGGGGPSLDLSVMGRHCRDIIESRHVDVMEMDAASNTSINDIREIIEGSRYRPAMARYKV
;
A
#
# COMPACT_ATOMS: atom_id res chain seq x y z
N MET A 1 -5.96 76.41 -15.51
CA MET A 1 -6.55 76.09 -16.83
C MET A 1 -5.43 75.62 -17.73
N SER A 2 -5.74 74.64 -18.56
CA SER A 2 -4.88 73.96 -19.54
C SER A 2 -4.25 72.65 -19.04
N ALA A 3 -4.85 71.57 -19.55
CA ALA A 3 -4.53 70.17 -19.43
C ALA A 3 -3.28 69.80 -20.24
N ASP A 4 -2.62 68.68 -19.89
CA ASP A 4 -2.14 67.71 -20.88
C ASP A 4 -1.78 66.36 -20.23
N LEU A 5 -2.58 65.34 -20.62
CA LEU A 5 -2.35 63.91 -20.85
C LEU A 5 -1.58 62.99 -19.86
N PRO A 6 -2.11 61.79 -19.55
CA PRO A 6 -1.36 60.72 -18.87
C PRO A 6 -0.46 59.95 -19.86
N ASP A 7 0.80 59.74 -19.49
CA ASP A 7 1.76 58.91 -20.23
C ASP A 7 1.49 57.42 -19.96
N GLU A 8 0.53 56.82 -20.68
CA GLU A 8 0.38 55.36 -20.75
C GLU A 8 1.44 54.79 -21.67
N THR A 9 2.59 54.42 -21.09
CA THR A 9 3.52 53.49 -21.73
C THR A 9 2.93 52.07 -21.65
N PRO A 10 2.67 51.38 -22.77
CA PRO A 10 2.27 49.97 -22.73
C PRO A 10 3.49 49.14 -22.31
N GLY A 11 3.59 48.87 -21.01
CA GLY A 11 4.52 47.88 -20.49
C GLY A 11 4.20 46.53 -21.13
N PHE A 12 5.11 46.04 -21.97
CA PHE A 12 5.12 44.65 -22.41
C PHE A 12 5.33 43.77 -21.18
N ASP A 13 4.23 43.20 -20.67
CA ASP A 13 4.25 42.18 -19.63
C ASP A 13 4.86 40.91 -20.23
N LEU A 14 6.19 40.80 -20.11
CA LEU A 14 6.93 39.57 -20.40
C LEU A 14 6.57 38.57 -19.29
N GLY A 15 5.44 37.90 -19.49
CA GLY A 15 4.88 36.91 -18.57
C GLY A 15 5.99 36.09 -17.93
N ALA A 16 6.06 36.18 -16.60
CA ALA A 16 7.04 35.47 -15.80
C ALA A 16 7.03 33.98 -16.19
N PRO A 17 8.20 33.31 -16.29
CA PRO A 17 8.23 31.92 -16.68
C PRO A 17 7.40 31.12 -15.68
N SER A 18 6.32 30.50 -16.18
CA SER A 18 5.49 29.58 -15.41
C SER A 18 6.41 28.54 -14.78
N ALA A 19 6.36 28.44 -13.45
CA ALA A 19 7.12 27.45 -12.69
C ALA A 19 7.00 26.07 -13.36
N PRO A 20 8.09 25.29 -13.45
CA PRO A 20 8.04 24.01 -14.14
C PRO A 20 6.97 23.15 -13.49
N THR A 21 5.92 22.83 -14.25
CA THR A 21 4.91 21.83 -13.90
C THR A 21 5.65 20.60 -13.39
N ALA A 22 5.46 20.27 -12.12
CA ALA A 22 6.12 19.15 -11.45
C ALA A 22 5.95 17.90 -12.32
N ALA A 23 7.02 17.50 -13.01
CA ALA A 23 7.00 16.35 -13.88
C ALA A 23 6.62 15.15 -13.02
N THR A 24 5.47 14.53 -13.31
CA THR A 24 5.05 13.32 -12.59
C THR A 24 6.16 12.29 -12.78
N PRO A 25 6.84 11.84 -11.71
CA PRO A 25 8.00 10.99 -11.85
C PRO A 25 7.60 9.72 -12.62
N TYR A 26 8.43 9.34 -13.59
CA TYR A 26 8.19 8.17 -14.42
C TYR A 26 7.96 6.94 -13.54
N ARG A 27 6.73 6.42 -13.53
CA ARG A 27 6.34 5.25 -12.74
C ARG A 27 6.20 4.04 -13.65
N VAL A 28 7.03 3.03 -13.42
CA VAL A 28 6.96 1.74 -14.12
C VAL A 28 5.56 1.16 -14.01
N LEU A 29 4.98 0.71 -15.14
CA LEU A 29 3.60 0.22 -15.22
C LEU A 29 3.30 -0.90 -14.20
N ALA A 30 4.26 -1.80 -13.98
CA ALA A 30 4.16 -2.87 -12.99
C ALA A 30 3.93 -2.34 -11.55
N ARG A 31 4.40 -1.13 -11.23
CA ARG A 31 4.13 -0.46 -9.95
C ARG A 31 2.83 0.34 -9.97
N LYS A 32 2.42 0.84 -11.14
CA LYS A 32 1.17 1.61 -11.30
C LYS A 32 -0.06 0.71 -11.20
N TYR A 33 -0.01 -0.48 -11.80
CA TYR A 33 -1.12 -1.44 -11.86
C TYR A 33 -1.00 -2.59 -10.87
N ARG A 34 -0.21 -2.45 -9.79
CA ARG A 34 -0.12 -3.49 -8.77
C ARG A 34 -1.50 -3.62 -8.09
N PRO A 35 -2.14 -4.80 -8.17
CA PRO A 35 -3.44 -5.05 -7.52
C PRO A 35 -3.47 -4.55 -6.09
N GLN A 36 -4.57 -3.90 -5.72
CA GLN A 36 -4.75 -3.37 -4.36
C GLN A 36 -5.76 -4.20 -3.57
N ASN A 37 -6.65 -4.94 -4.22
CA ASN A 37 -7.63 -5.79 -3.56
C ASN A 37 -7.61 -7.20 -4.18
N PHE A 38 -8.35 -8.14 -3.58
CA PHE A 38 -8.42 -9.51 -4.08
C PHE A 38 -9.24 -9.63 -5.38
N THR A 39 -10.15 -8.71 -5.65
CA THR A 39 -10.94 -8.68 -6.90
C THR A 39 -10.12 -8.25 -8.12
N ASP A 40 -9.02 -7.53 -7.92
CA ASP A 40 -8.08 -7.10 -8.95
C ASP A 40 -7.10 -8.24 -9.34
N LEU A 41 -7.11 -9.38 -8.63
CA LEU A 41 -6.24 -10.52 -8.92
C LEU A 41 -6.85 -11.37 -10.04
N ILE A 42 -6.30 -11.23 -11.24
CA ILE A 42 -6.75 -11.96 -12.43
C ILE A 42 -6.25 -13.41 -12.38
N GLY A 43 -7.15 -14.39 -12.55
CA GLY A 43 -6.80 -15.81 -12.67
C GLY A 43 -6.45 -16.50 -11.34
N GLN A 44 -6.90 -15.94 -10.21
CA GLN A 44 -6.66 -16.46 -8.86
C GLN A 44 -7.97 -16.77 -8.11
N GLU A 45 -9.05 -17.06 -8.83
CA GLU A 45 -10.42 -17.14 -8.30
C GLU A 45 -10.57 -18.21 -7.22
N ALA A 46 -9.91 -19.37 -7.39
CA ALA A 46 -9.95 -20.45 -6.40
C ALA A 46 -9.28 -20.05 -5.06
N MET A 47 -8.16 -19.33 -5.13
CA MET A 47 -7.47 -18.81 -3.96
C MET A 47 -8.32 -17.74 -3.26
N VAL A 48 -8.85 -16.79 -4.03
CA VAL A 48 -9.73 -15.73 -3.50
C VAL A 48 -10.94 -16.34 -2.80
N ARG A 49 -11.63 -17.31 -3.42
CA ARG A 49 -12.77 -18.00 -2.81
C ARG A 49 -12.40 -18.70 -1.50
N THR A 50 -11.24 -19.36 -1.45
CA THR A 50 -10.77 -20.05 -0.24
C THR A 50 -10.52 -19.06 0.90
N LEU A 51 -9.84 -17.96 0.61
CA LEU A 51 -9.60 -16.90 1.59
C LEU A 51 -10.93 -16.26 2.02
N SER A 52 -11.85 -15.97 1.09
CA SER A 52 -13.19 -15.44 1.38
C SER A 52 -13.93 -16.29 2.41
N ASN A 53 -13.93 -17.60 2.22
CA ASN A 53 -14.56 -18.52 3.16
C ASN A 53 -13.85 -18.59 4.51
N ALA A 54 -12.51 -18.53 4.52
CA ALA A 54 -11.73 -18.54 5.74
C ALA A 54 -12.01 -17.31 6.62
N PHE A 55 -12.01 -16.12 6.02
CA PHE A 55 -12.33 -14.87 6.72
C PHE A 55 -13.78 -14.83 7.20
N ALA A 56 -14.74 -15.23 6.34
CA ALA A 56 -16.15 -15.26 6.72
C ALA A 56 -16.44 -16.22 7.89
N SER A 57 -15.68 -17.32 7.99
CA SER A 57 -15.80 -18.28 9.10
C SER A 57 -14.90 -17.99 10.30
N GLY A 58 -14.12 -16.90 10.27
CA GLY A 58 -13.15 -16.57 11.33
C GLY A 58 -11.98 -17.55 11.46
N ARG A 59 -11.80 -18.47 10.49
CA ARG A 59 -10.74 -19.49 10.49
C ARG A 59 -9.48 -18.96 9.83
N ILE A 60 -8.86 -17.99 10.47
CA ILE A 60 -7.63 -17.36 10.00
C ILE A 60 -6.43 -18.26 10.32
N ALA A 61 -5.67 -18.65 9.29
CA ALA A 61 -4.45 -19.44 9.47
C ALA A 61 -3.31 -18.57 10.02
N GLN A 62 -2.40 -19.18 10.77
CA GLN A 62 -1.20 -18.53 11.30
C GLN A 62 -0.10 -18.32 10.25
N ALA A 63 -0.11 -19.15 9.19
CA ALA A 63 0.91 -19.11 8.14
C ALA A 63 0.29 -19.38 6.77
N TYR A 64 0.78 -18.66 5.76
CA TYR A 64 0.38 -18.80 4.37
C TYR A 64 1.63 -18.99 3.50
N ILE A 65 1.65 -20.04 2.70
CA ILE A 65 2.74 -20.30 1.74
C ILE A 65 2.21 -20.05 0.33
N LEU A 66 2.73 -19.01 -0.32
CA LEU A 66 2.38 -18.67 -1.69
C LEU A 66 3.46 -19.20 -2.63
N THR A 67 3.10 -20.07 -3.57
CA THR A 67 4.02 -20.71 -4.52
C THR A 67 3.73 -20.30 -5.95
N GLY A 68 4.65 -20.60 -6.88
CA GLY A 68 4.50 -20.30 -8.31
C GLY A 68 5.67 -19.53 -8.91
N VAL A 69 5.65 -19.35 -10.23
CA VAL A 69 6.75 -18.72 -11.01
C VAL A 69 6.92 -17.23 -10.69
N ARG A 70 8.00 -16.61 -11.18
CA ARG A 70 8.23 -15.16 -11.03
C ARG A 70 7.08 -14.38 -11.71
N GLY A 71 6.61 -13.32 -11.06
CA GLY A 71 5.63 -12.40 -11.65
C GLY A 71 4.15 -12.74 -11.43
N VAL A 72 3.80 -13.92 -10.88
CA VAL A 72 2.40 -14.32 -10.62
C VAL A 72 1.70 -13.57 -9.47
N GLY A 73 2.36 -12.59 -8.86
CA GLY A 73 1.76 -11.76 -7.82
C GLY A 73 1.85 -12.31 -6.39
N LYS A 74 2.77 -13.23 -6.08
CA LYS A 74 2.97 -13.77 -4.70
C LYS A 74 3.13 -12.67 -3.65
N THR A 75 4.14 -11.80 -3.80
CA THR A 75 4.40 -10.69 -2.86
C THR A 75 3.27 -9.67 -2.83
N THR A 76 2.58 -9.48 -3.97
CA THR A 76 1.41 -8.60 -4.02
C THR A 76 0.28 -9.18 -3.17
N THR A 77 -0.03 -10.46 -3.34
CA THR A 77 -1.07 -11.18 -2.59
C THR A 77 -0.76 -11.19 -1.11
N ALA A 78 0.49 -11.43 -0.71
CA ALA A 78 0.92 -11.35 0.69
C ALA A 78 0.62 -9.98 1.31
N ARG A 79 0.91 -8.88 0.59
CA ARG A 79 0.63 -7.51 1.06
C ARG A 79 -0.88 -7.23 1.16
N ILE A 80 -1.68 -7.69 0.20
CA ILE A 80 -3.14 -7.55 0.26
C ILE A 80 -3.70 -8.36 1.43
N LEU A 81 -3.16 -9.55 1.71
CA LEU A 81 -3.53 -10.37 2.86
C LEU A 81 -3.18 -9.70 4.19
N ALA A 82 -1.98 -9.12 4.31
CA ALA A 82 -1.60 -8.35 5.49
C ALA A 82 -2.57 -7.18 5.74
N ARG A 83 -2.98 -6.48 4.67
CA ARG A 83 -4.01 -5.44 4.73
C ARG A 83 -5.38 -5.99 5.17
N ALA A 84 -5.77 -7.16 4.68
CA ALA A 84 -7.02 -7.81 5.06
C ALA A 84 -7.06 -8.22 6.53
N LEU A 85 -5.96 -8.79 7.04
CA LEU A 85 -5.83 -9.18 8.44
C LEU A 85 -5.91 -7.97 9.38
N ASN A 86 -5.28 -6.85 8.99
CA ASN A 86 -5.22 -5.62 9.77
C ASN A 86 -6.22 -4.56 9.30
N TYR A 87 -7.29 -4.96 8.62
CA TYR A 87 -8.30 -4.01 8.20
C TYR A 87 -9.07 -3.46 9.41
N GLU A 88 -9.13 -2.14 9.50
CA GLU A 88 -9.91 -1.40 10.49
C GLU A 88 -10.57 -0.19 9.79
N PRO A 89 -11.89 -0.07 9.77
CA PRO A 89 -12.58 1.12 9.28
C PRO A 89 -12.12 2.39 10.00
N MET A 90 -12.22 3.55 9.34
CA MET A 90 -11.79 4.84 9.93
C MET A 90 -12.60 5.22 11.16
N GLU A 91 -13.89 4.89 11.18
CA GLU A 91 -14.81 5.07 12.32
C GLU A 91 -14.47 4.16 13.52
N GLY A 92 -13.51 3.23 13.34
CA GLY A 92 -13.09 2.27 14.35
C GLY A 92 -13.94 1.00 14.39
N GLY A 93 -13.46 0.01 15.12
CA GLY A 93 -14.13 -1.29 15.26
C GLY A 93 -13.90 -2.22 14.07
N GLY A 94 -14.80 -3.19 13.91
CA GLY A 94 -14.66 -4.22 12.87
C GLY A 94 -13.57 -5.26 13.15
N GLY A 95 -13.20 -5.99 12.11
CA GLY A 95 -12.24 -7.08 12.19
C GLY A 95 -11.64 -7.40 10.82
N PRO A 96 -10.86 -8.48 10.74
CA PRO A 96 -10.25 -8.93 9.49
C PRO A 96 -11.28 -9.03 8.38
N SER A 97 -11.00 -8.40 7.25
CA SER A 97 -11.93 -8.31 6.14
C SER A 97 -11.20 -8.44 4.81
N LEU A 98 -11.81 -9.18 3.89
CA LEU A 98 -11.38 -9.23 2.48
C LEU A 98 -12.08 -8.19 1.62
N ASP A 99 -13.15 -7.57 2.12
CA ASP A 99 -13.68 -6.35 1.52
C ASP A 99 -12.76 -5.20 1.90
N LEU A 100 -11.99 -4.77 0.89
CA LEU A 100 -11.00 -3.71 1.00
C LEU A 100 -11.33 -2.57 0.01
N SER A 101 -12.60 -2.43 -0.35
CA SER A 101 -13.13 -1.41 -1.27
C SER A 101 -12.87 0.01 -0.76
N VAL A 102 -12.95 0.20 0.57
CA VAL A 102 -12.69 1.47 1.24
C VAL A 102 -11.38 1.41 2.02
N MET A 103 -10.62 2.51 2.02
CA MET A 103 -9.40 2.63 2.81
C MET A 103 -9.71 2.66 4.31
N GLY A 104 -9.05 1.77 5.07
CA GLY A 104 -9.06 1.75 6.53
C GLY A 104 -7.84 2.44 7.13
N ARG A 105 -7.78 2.47 8.46
CA ARG A 105 -6.73 3.14 9.25
C ARG A 105 -5.33 2.69 8.85
N HIS A 106 -5.11 1.38 8.74
CA HIS A 106 -3.80 0.79 8.47
C HIS A 106 -3.49 0.62 6.97
N CYS A 107 -4.49 0.79 6.10
CA CYS A 107 -4.37 0.41 4.69
C CYS A 107 -3.24 1.15 3.96
N ARG A 108 -3.14 2.48 4.16
CA ARG A 108 -2.15 3.31 3.46
C ARG A 108 -0.72 2.88 3.81
N ASP A 109 -0.43 2.76 5.10
CA ASP A 109 0.91 2.44 5.59
C ASP A 109 1.34 1.03 5.14
N ILE A 110 0.41 0.07 5.05
CA ILE A 110 0.70 -1.28 4.55
C ILE A 110 0.97 -1.26 3.03
N ILE A 111 0.18 -0.50 2.26
CA ILE A 111 0.37 -0.36 0.81
C ILE A 111 1.74 0.27 0.50
N GLU A 112 2.16 1.22 1.32
CA GLU A 112 3.43 1.93 1.24
C GLU A 112 4.60 1.15 1.89
N SER A 113 4.37 -0.06 2.41
CA SER A 113 5.37 -0.89 3.09
C SER A 113 6.10 -0.16 4.23
N ARG A 114 5.36 0.63 5.03
CA ARG A 114 5.88 1.42 6.17
C ARG A 114 5.10 1.22 7.47
N HIS A 115 4.27 0.17 7.52
CA HIS A 115 3.48 -0.15 8.70
C HIS A 115 4.32 -0.90 9.74
N VAL A 116 4.34 -0.44 10.99
CA VAL A 116 5.22 -0.98 12.05
C VAL A 116 4.93 -2.44 12.41
N ASP A 117 3.67 -2.87 12.31
CA ASP A 117 3.25 -4.26 12.58
C ASP A 117 3.26 -5.17 11.35
N VAL A 118 3.74 -4.70 10.18
CA VAL A 118 3.87 -5.52 8.97
C VAL A 118 5.33 -5.51 8.50
N MET A 119 6.01 -6.63 8.66
CA MET A 119 7.44 -6.78 8.41
C MET A 119 7.68 -7.48 7.07
N GLU A 120 8.15 -6.74 6.07
CA GLU A 120 8.52 -7.30 4.76
C GLU A 120 10.03 -7.55 4.70
N MET A 121 10.44 -8.83 4.70
CA MET A 121 11.84 -9.22 4.51
C MET A 121 12.04 -9.89 3.15
N ASP A 122 13.03 -9.41 2.38
CA ASP A 122 13.49 -10.11 1.18
C ASP A 122 14.56 -11.14 1.54
N ALA A 123 14.17 -12.41 1.57
CA ALA A 123 15.07 -13.52 1.89
C ALA A 123 16.22 -13.70 0.88
N ALA A 124 16.13 -13.15 -0.34
CA ALA A 124 17.22 -13.23 -1.30
C ALA A 124 18.37 -12.27 -0.93
N SER A 125 18.07 -11.17 -0.24
CA SER A 125 19.06 -10.18 0.23
C SER A 125 19.40 -10.33 1.71
N ASN A 126 18.52 -10.94 2.50
CA ASN A 126 18.67 -11.15 3.93
C ASN A 126 18.82 -12.65 4.20
N THR A 127 20.03 -13.17 4.01
CA THR A 127 20.34 -14.60 4.08
C THR A 127 21.01 -15.01 5.39
N SER A 128 21.30 -14.05 6.28
CA SER A 128 22.06 -14.30 7.49
C SER A 128 21.17 -14.90 8.59
N ILE A 129 21.77 -15.70 9.47
CA ILE A 129 21.07 -16.23 10.65
C ILE A 129 20.66 -15.09 11.60
N ASN A 130 21.39 -13.98 11.60
CA ASN A 130 21.05 -12.84 12.44
C ASN A 130 19.75 -12.17 11.97
N ASP A 131 19.52 -12.10 10.66
CA ASP A 131 18.34 -11.48 10.07
C ASP A 131 17.07 -12.21 10.53
N ILE A 132 17.09 -13.55 10.54
CA ILE A 132 15.93 -14.34 11.02
C ILE A 132 15.77 -14.27 12.53
N ARG A 133 16.86 -14.14 13.31
CA ARG A 133 16.78 -13.97 14.77
C ARG A 133 16.04 -12.69 15.14
N GLU A 134 16.30 -11.60 14.44
CA GLU A 134 15.62 -10.33 14.66
C GLU A 134 14.10 -10.45 14.44
N ILE A 135 13.67 -11.17 13.39
CA ILE A 135 12.24 -11.46 13.15
C ILE A 135 11.64 -12.28 14.29
N ILE A 136 12.33 -13.34 14.71
CA ILE A 136 11.86 -14.22 15.79
C ILE A 136 11.72 -13.43 17.10
N GLU A 137 12.68 -12.57 17.43
CA GLU A 137 12.61 -11.70 18.60
C GLU A 137 11.45 -10.70 18.50
N GLY A 138 11.28 -10.07 17.33
CA GLY A 138 10.17 -9.17 17.05
C GLY A 138 8.81 -9.85 17.23
N SER A 139 8.68 -11.12 16.83
CA SER A 139 7.42 -11.88 16.91
C SER A 139 6.91 -12.13 18.35
N ARG A 140 7.78 -12.02 19.36
CA ARG A 140 7.42 -12.24 20.77
C ARG A 140 6.57 -11.12 21.35
N TYR A 141 6.62 -9.94 20.73
CA TYR A 141 5.91 -8.77 21.20
C TYR A 141 4.55 -8.65 20.52
N ARG A 142 3.57 -8.17 21.28
CA ARG A 142 2.24 -7.86 20.75
C ARG A 142 2.36 -6.74 19.69
N PRO A 143 1.43 -6.71 18.71
CA PRO A 143 1.35 -5.60 17.78
C PRO A 143 1.23 -4.25 18.52
N ALA A 144 1.87 -3.22 17.99
CA ALA A 144 1.89 -1.88 18.57
C ALA A 144 0.59 -1.12 18.29
N MET A 145 0.03 -1.25 17.07
CA MET A 145 -1.14 -0.47 16.65
C MET A 145 -2.23 -1.36 16.05
N ALA A 146 -1.86 -2.35 15.23
CA ALA A 146 -2.81 -3.19 14.51
C ALA A 146 -3.25 -4.42 15.31
N ARG A 147 -4.13 -5.24 14.73
CA ARG A 147 -4.65 -6.46 15.37
C ARG A 147 -3.68 -7.63 15.31
N TYR A 148 -2.95 -7.77 14.19
CA TYR A 148 -1.99 -8.83 13.93
C TYR A 148 -0.62 -8.24 13.59
N LYS A 149 0.42 -8.96 14.00
CA LYS A 149 1.78 -8.78 13.53
C LYS A 149 2.00 -9.76 12.38
N VAL A 150 2.34 -9.26 11.21
CA VAL A 150 2.43 -10.04 9.96
C VAL A 150 3.81 -9.90 9.34
#